data_AF-A0A242MA40-F1
#
_entry.id   AF-A0A242MA40-F1
#
_cell.length_a   1.000
_cell.length_b   1.000
_cell.length_c   1.000
_cell.angle_alpha   90.00
_cell.angle_beta   90.00
_cell.angle_gamma   90.00
#
_symmetry.space_group_name_H-M   'P 1'
#
loop_
_entity.id
_entity.type
_entity.pdbx_description
1 polymer ?
#
loop_
_entity_poly.entity_id
_entity_poly.type
_entity_poly.pdbx_seq_one_letter_code
_entity_poly.pdbx_strand_id
1 'polypeptide(L)'
;MKKPLAIAIALALPPLAHAQSTVTLYGLIDTGLTYVSNAGGKSEVVAADGVIQPSRFGLRGTEDLGGGTRAVFTLGNGFSLNTAADSQPGLMFGRQAFVGLTSNKWGSLTFGRQYDFIWDYMTLFSIGSRLGAYGFHPGDYDHLGGSLRIHNSVNRY
;
A
#
# COMPACT_ATOMS: atom_id res chain seq x y z
N MET A 1 37.84 42.35 27.30
CA MET A 1 36.45 41.83 27.31
C MET A 1 35.92 41.75 25.88
N LYS A 2 35.04 40.78 25.62
CA LYS A 2 34.19 40.56 24.42
C LYS A 2 34.79 39.73 23.28
N LYS A 3 34.57 38.41 23.32
CA LYS A 3 34.28 37.59 22.12
C LYS A 3 33.32 36.41 22.45
N PRO A 4 31.99 36.63 22.60
CA PRO A 4 31.04 35.53 22.56
C PRO A 4 30.01 35.70 21.44
N LEU A 5 30.41 36.15 20.24
CA LEU A 5 29.47 36.33 19.12
C LEU A 5 29.53 35.24 18.05
N ALA A 6 30.59 34.41 18.04
CA ALA A 6 30.76 33.38 17.00
C ALA A 6 29.93 32.10 17.25
N ILE A 7 29.48 31.85 18.48
CA ILE A 7 28.77 30.60 18.84
C ILE A 7 27.26 30.70 18.57
N ALA A 8 26.69 31.91 18.53
CA ALA A 8 25.26 32.11 18.34
C ALA A 8 24.77 31.88 16.90
N ILE A 9 25.66 31.94 15.89
CA ILE A 9 25.27 31.79 14.48
C ILE A 9 25.16 30.31 14.05
N ALA A 10 25.81 29.38 14.77
CA ALA A 10 25.74 27.95 14.45
C ALA A 10 24.40 27.28 14.84
N LEU A 11 23.59 27.93 15.68
CA LEU A 11 22.29 27.40 16.16
C LEU A 11 21.09 27.93 15.35
N ALA A 12 21.30 28.84 14.40
CA ALA A 12 20.23 29.49 13.64
C ALA A 12 20.06 28.94 12.20
N LEU A 13 20.90 28.01 11.78
CA LEU A 13 20.71 27.30 10.52
C LEU A 13 19.78 26.11 10.78
N PRO A 14 18.54 26.06 10.23
CA PRO A 14 17.82 24.80 10.20
C PRO A 14 18.76 23.75 9.57
N PRO A 15 18.83 22.53 10.11
CA PRO A 15 19.60 21.48 9.45
C PRO A 15 19.09 21.45 8.01
N LEU A 16 19.99 21.65 7.05
CA LEU A 16 19.74 21.38 5.65
C LEU A 16 19.42 19.89 5.59
N ALA A 17 18.13 19.55 5.72
CA ALA A 17 17.63 18.23 5.39
C ALA A 17 17.89 18.09 3.89
N HIS A 18 19.03 17.49 3.56
CA HIS A 18 19.33 17.13 2.19
C HIS A 18 18.24 16.17 1.76
N ALA A 19 17.41 16.61 0.83
CA ALA A 19 16.29 15.88 0.26
C ALA A 19 16.75 14.64 -0.54
N GLN A 20 17.34 13.66 0.14
CA GLN A 20 17.44 12.28 -0.35
C GLN A 20 16.09 11.55 -0.24
N SER A 21 15.01 12.29 0.01
CA SER A 21 13.64 11.78 -0.05
C SER A 21 13.33 11.35 -1.47
N THR A 22 13.02 10.07 -1.64
CA THR A 22 12.56 9.53 -2.93
C THR A 22 11.06 9.29 -2.84
N VAL A 23 10.34 9.70 -3.89
CA VAL A 23 8.95 9.35 -4.11
C VAL A 23 8.88 8.54 -5.38
N THR A 24 8.32 7.34 -5.27
CA THR A 24 8.17 6.41 -6.37
C THR A 24 6.69 6.26 -6.68
N LEU A 25 6.31 6.58 -7.92
CA LEU A 25 5.04 6.14 -8.50
C LEU A 25 5.19 4.67 -8.90
N TYR A 26 4.28 3.83 -8.42
CA TYR A 26 4.21 2.42 -8.76
C TYR A 26 2.79 2.04 -9.12
N GLY A 27 2.63 0.91 -9.80
CA GLY A 27 1.32 0.39 -10.16
C GLY A 27 1.41 -0.89 -10.95
N LEU A 28 0.24 -1.47 -11.20
CA LEU A 28 0.05 -2.52 -12.18
C LEU A 28 -1.36 -2.42 -12.76
N ILE A 29 -1.50 -2.96 -13.95
CA ILE A 29 -2.78 -3.10 -14.65
C ILE A 29 -2.92 -4.58 -14.97
N ASP A 30 -4.07 -5.14 -14.62
CA ASP A 30 -4.43 -6.51 -14.94
C ASP A 30 -5.86 -6.51 -15.50
N THR A 31 -5.98 -6.93 -16.75
CA THR A 31 -7.24 -6.98 -17.47
C THR A 31 -7.21 -8.13 -18.46
N GLY A 32 -8.36 -8.72 -18.74
CA GLY A 32 -8.46 -9.83 -19.68
C GLY A 32 -9.90 -10.23 -19.98
N LEU A 33 -10.05 -11.39 -20.63
CA LEU A 33 -11.34 -12.00 -20.87
C LEU A 33 -11.46 -13.27 -20.02
N THR A 34 -12.57 -13.42 -19.33
CA THR A 34 -12.93 -14.66 -18.62
C THR A 34 -14.09 -15.33 -19.34
N TYR A 35 -13.94 -16.60 -19.67
CA TYR A 35 -15.05 -17.45 -20.09
C TYR A 35 -15.66 -18.13 -18.87
N VAL A 36 -16.96 -17.94 -18.66
CA VAL A 36 -17.74 -18.61 -17.62
C VAL A 36 -18.67 -19.60 -18.31
N SER A 37 -18.50 -20.88 -18.01
CA SER A 37 -19.30 -21.94 -18.64
C SER A 37 -20.74 -22.01 -18.13
N ASN A 38 -20.98 -21.52 -16.90
CA ASN A 38 -22.32 -21.46 -16.30
C ASN A 38 -22.46 -20.25 -15.37
N ALA A 39 -23.08 -19.19 -15.88
CA ALA A 39 -23.57 -18.03 -15.16
C ALA A 39 -25.11 -18.02 -15.24
N GLY A 40 -25.77 -18.52 -14.20
CA GLY A 40 -27.24 -18.61 -14.17
C GLY A 40 -27.84 -19.52 -15.25
N GLY A 41 -27.15 -20.61 -15.61
CA GLY A 41 -27.63 -21.61 -16.56
C GLY A 41 -27.19 -21.43 -18.02
N LYS A 42 -26.36 -20.41 -18.32
CA LYS A 42 -25.80 -20.17 -19.67
C LYS A 42 -24.31 -19.87 -19.60
N SER A 43 -23.59 -19.99 -20.71
CA SER A 43 -22.21 -19.53 -20.80
C SER A 43 -22.13 -18.03 -21.14
N GLU A 44 -21.03 -17.40 -20.75
CA GLU A 44 -20.72 -16.02 -21.10
C GLU A 44 -19.20 -15.77 -21.19
N VAL A 45 -18.83 -14.70 -21.90
CA VAL A 45 -17.47 -14.15 -21.92
C VAL A 45 -17.54 -12.76 -21.33
N VAL A 46 -16.74 -12.50 -20.31
CA VAL A 46 -16.76 -11.25 -19.54
C VAL A 46 -15.40 -10.56 -19.63
N ALA A 47 -15.41 -9.24 -19.86
CA ALA A 47 -14.23 -8.42 -19.64
C ALA A 47 -13.94 -8.38 -18.14
N ALA A 48 -12.84 -9.03 -17.76
CA ALA A 48 -12.45 -9.20 -16.37
C ALA A 48 -11.30 -8.25 -16.01
N ASP A 49 -11.32 -7.76 -14.79
CA ASP A 49 -10.33 -6.83 -14.25
C ASP A 49 -9.73 -7.42 -12.98
N GLY A 50 -8.43 -7.28 -12.82
CA GLY A 50 -7.75 -7.66 -11.59
C GLY A 50 -7.81 -9.16 -11.26
N VAL A 51 -7.91 -10.02 -12.29
CA VAL A 51 -8.10 -11.46 -12.12
C VAL A 51 -6.93 -12.08 -11.36
N ILE A 52 -5.68 -11.81 -11.76
CA ILE A 52 -4.49 -12.30 -11.07
C ILE A 52 -4.11 -11.35 -9.94
N GLN A 53 -4.10 -10.04 -10.22
CA GLN A 53 -3.86 -9.00 -9.22
C GLN A 53 -4.73 -7.76 -9.46
N PRO A 54 -5.40 -7.22 -8.43
CA PRO A 54 -6.19 -6.00 -8.59
C PRO A 54 -5.38 -4.83 -9.14
N SER A 55 -5.89 -4.24 -10.23
CA SER A 55 -5.37 -3.02 -10.87
C SER A 55 -5.24 -1.89 -9.86
N ARG A 56 -4.09 -1.22 -9.88
CA ARG A 56 -3.75 -0.21 -8.86
C ARG A 56 -2.64 0.74 -9.30
N PHE A 57 -2.65 1.91 -8.70
CA PHE A 57 -1.50 2.81 -8.69
C PHE A 57 -1.23 3.28 -7.25
N GLY A 58 -0.04 3.80 -7.00
CA GLY A 58 0.29 4.37 -5.71
C GLY A 58 1.58 5.15 -5.71
N LEU A 59 1.74 5.94 -4.66
CA LEU A 59 2.95 6.68 -4.33
C LEU A 59 3.54 6.08 -3.07
N ARG A 60 4.81 5.72 -3.11
CA ARG A 60 5.57 5.33 -1.93
C ARG A 60 6.75 6.27 -1.79
N GLY A 61 6.98 6.75 -0.56
CA GLY A 61 8.16 7.55 -0.28
C GLY A 61 8.98 7.02 0.88
N THR A 62 10.25 7.39 0.87
CA THR A 62 11.20 7.09 1.93
C THR A 62 12.15 8.25 2.11
N GLU A 63 12.35 8.67 3.35
CA GLU A 63 13.27 9.73 3.75
C GLU A 63 14.20 9.19 4.82
N ASP A 64 15.51 9.32 4.59
CA ASP A 64 16.52 8.94 5.58
C ASP A 64 16.61 10.01 6.67
N LEU A 65 16.35 9.61 7.91
CA LEU A 65 16.45 10.47 9.09
C LEU A 65 17.83 10.35 9.77
N GLY A 66 18.71 9.51 9.22
CA GLY A 66 19.99 9.16 9.78
C GLY A 66 19.92 8.06 10.83
N GLY A 67 21.09 7.59 11.26
CA GLY A 67 21.19 6.58 12.33
C GLY A 67 20.55 5.22 12.01
N GLY A 68 20.30 4.94 10.72
CA GLY A 68 19.61 3.73 10.26
C GLY A 68 18.09 3.76 10.45
N THR A 69 17.50 4.95 10.60
CA THR A 69 16.05 5.17 10.72
C THR A 69 15.55 5.97 9.53
N ARG A 70 14.39 5.58 8.98
CA ARG A 70 13.77 6.21 7.83
C ARG A 70 12.31 6.53 8.12
N ALA A 71 11.83 7.68 7.67
CA ALA A 71 10.40 7.94 7.51
C ALA A 71 9.90 7.30 6.22
N VAL A 72 8.70 6.72 6.26
CA VAL A 72 8.07 6.08 5.11
C VAL A 72 6.62 6.51 4.99
N PHE A 73 6.12 6.57 3.76
CA PHE A 73 4.68 6.69 3.50
C PHE A 73 4.27 5.83 2.31
N THR A 74 3.00 5.45 2.27
CA THR A 74 2.39 4.78 1.11
C THR A 74 0.97 5.28 0.95
N LEU A 75 0.63 5.66 -0.28
CA LEU A 75 -0.70 6.02 -0.74
C LEU A 75 -1.02 5.13 -1.94
N GLY A 76 -1.99 4.23 -1.83
CA GLY A 76 -2.31 3.24 -2.86
C GLY A 76 -3.80 3.23 -3.18
N ASN A 77 -4.15 3.41 -4.44
CA ASN A 77 -5.52 3.36 -4.93
C ASN A 77 -5.73 2.16 -5.86
N GLY A 78 -6.88 1.51 -5.74
CA GLY A 78 -7.33 0.49 -6.67
C GLY A 78 -8.36 1.08 -7.61
N PHE A 79 -8.37 0.64 -8.86
CA PHE A 79 -9.34 1.08 -9.85
C PHE A 79 -9.71 -0.08 -10.77
N SER A 80 -10.84 0.01 -11.45
CA SER A 80 -11.16 -0.83 -12.59
C SER A 80 -10.86 -0.08 -13.88
N LEU A 81 -10.12 -0.71 -14.78
CA LEU A 81 -9.89 -0.25 -16.14
C LEU A 81 -11.17 -0.30 -16.98
N ASN A 82 -12.05 -1.27 -16.73
CA ASN A 82 -13.27 -1.48 -17.52
C ASN A 82 -14.35 -0.42 -17.23
N THR A 83 -14.43 0.09 -16.00
CA THR A 83 -15.48 1.03 -15.58
C THR A 83 -14.94 2.38 -15.11
N ALA A 84 -13.61 2.53 -14.99
CA ALA A 84 -12.94 3.66 -14.33
C ALA A 84 -13.36 3.85 -12.86
N ALA A 85 -14.08 2.90 -12.25
CA ALA A 85 -14.52 3.00 -10.87
C ALA A 85 -13.37 2.70 -9.90
N ASP A 86 -13.34 3.42 -8.77
CA ASP A 86 -12.44 3.07 -7.66
C ASP A 86 -12.81 1.70 -7.07
N SER A 87 -11.80 0.91 -6.72
CA SER A 87 -12.02 -0.36 -6.01
C SER A 87 -12.59 -0.16 -4.60
N GLN A 88 -12.45 1.03 -4.04
CA GLN A 88 -13.05 1.45 -2.77
C GLN A 88 -13.85 2.72 -3.00
N PRO A 89 -15.16 2.61 -3.31
CA PRO A 89 -15.99 3.75 -3.66
C PRO A 89 -15.97 4.84 -2.59
N GLY A 90 -15.77 6.10 -3.01
CA GLY A 90 -15.74 7.27 -2.12
C GLY A 90 -14.44 7.45 -1.34
N LEU A 91 -13.42 6.62 -1.56
CA LEU A 91 -12.15 6.68 -0.85
C LEU A 91 -10.96 6.66 -1.81
N MET A 92 -10.41 7.84 -2.10
CA MET A 92 -9.11 7.95 -2.77
C MET A 92 -8.01 7.37 -1.87
N PHE A 93 -7.10 6.61 -2.47
CA PHE A 93 -6.08 5.81 -1.76
C PHE A 93 -6.70 4.77 -0.81
N GLY A 94 -7.84 4.22 -1.21
CA GLY A 94 -8.62 3.28 -0.40
C GLY A 94 -7.96 1.92 -0.14
N ARG A 95 -6.85 1.58 -0.82
CA ARG A 95 -6.12 0.33 -0.53
C ARG A 95 -5.20 0.49 0.66
N GLN A 96 -4.33 1.51 0.64
CA GLN A 96 -3.41 1.80 1.73
C GLN A 96 -3.17 3.30 1.78
N ALA A 97 -3.17 3.87 2.97
CA ALA A 97 -2.84 5.26 3.20
C ALA A 97 -2.21 5.38 4.58
N PHE A 98 -0.88 5.27 4.67
CA PHE A 98 -0.19 5.26 5.94
C PHE A 98 1.14 6.02 5.89
N VAL A 99 1.58 6.43 7.07
CA VAL A 99 2.92 6.96 7.34
C VAL A 99 3.55 6.13 8.46
N GLY A 100 4.87 6.17 8.58
CA GLY A 100 5.53 5.47 9.67
C GLY A 100 7.03 5.71 9.71
N LEU A 101 7.66 5.02 10.66
CA LEU A 101 9.10 4.99 10.81
C LEU A 101 9.58 3.54 10.72
N THR A 102 10.70 3.33 10.04
CA THR A 102 11.35 2.02 9.93
C THR A 102 12.83 2.14 10.30
N SER A 103 13.35 1.16 11.02
CA SER A 103 14.74 1.11 11.44
C SER A 103 15.29 -0.30 11.40
N ASN A 104 16.57 -0.40 11.07
CA ASN A 104 17.31 -1.66 11.10
C ASN A 104 17.44 -2.24 12.52
N LYS A 105 17.15 -1.47 13.58
CA LYS A 105 17.30 -1.90 14.98
C LYS A 105 16.01 -2.38 15.63
N TRP A 106 14.87 -1.77 15.28
CA TRP A 106 13.62 -1.97 16.02
C TRP A 106 12.41 -2.29 15.12
N GLY A 107 12.64 -2.48 13.82
CA GLY A 107 11.61 -2.83 12.84
C GLY A 107 10.87 -1.58 12.33
N SER A 108 9.60 -1.76 11.98
CA SER A 108 8.73 -0.72 11.43
C SER A 108 7.54 -0.48 12.34
N LEU A 109 7.12 0.78 12.43
CA LEU A 109 5.91 1.20 13.11
C LEU A 109 5.15 2.17 12.19
N THR A 110 3.93 1.81 11.80
CA THR A 110 3.14 2.52 10.81
C THR A 110 1.74 2.83 11.30
N PHE A 111 1.20 3.95 10.86
CA PHE A 111 -0.08 4.53 11.28
C PHE A 111 -0.92 4.90 10.06
N GLY A 112 -2.20 4.52 10.05
CA GLY A 112 -3.14 4.97 9.03
C GLY A 112 -4.11 3.88 8.58
N ARG A 113 -4.34 3.79 7.27
CA ARG A 113 -5.14 2.75 6.65
C ARG A 113 -4.25 1.67 6.07
N GLN A 114 -4.35 0.46 6.61
CA GLN A 114 -3.43 -0.63 6.31
C GLN A 114 -4.16 -1.96 6.18
N TYR A 115 -3.47 -2.92 5.59
CA TYR A 115 -3.90 -4.31 5.62
C TYR A 115 -3.80 -4.88 7.04
N ASP A 116 -4.57 -5.93 7.29
CA ASP A 116 -4.50 -6.68 8.52
C ASP A 116 -3.37 -7.73 8.47
N PHE A 117 -3.09 -8.33 9.63
CA PHE A 117 -2.05 -9.35 9.77
C PHE A 117 -2.26 -10.54 8.83
N ILE A 118 -3.52 -10.94 8.62
CA ILE A 118 -3.86 -12.08 7.76
C ILE A 118 -3.41 -11.81 6.33
N TRP A 119 -3.72 -10.63 5.80
CA TRP A 119 -3.25 -10.27 4.47
C TRP A 119 -1.71 -10.24 4.39
N ASP A 120 -1.04 -9.59 5.35
CA ASP A 120 0.39 -9.34 5.31
C ASP A 120 1.25 -10.62 5.41
N TYR A 121 0.77 -11.64 6.14
CA TYR A 121 1.57 -12.84 6.45
C TYR A 121 0.98 -14.15 5.95
N MET A 122 -0.36 -14.25 5.85
CA MET A 122 -1.01 -15.53 5.55
C MET A 122 -1.39 -15.68 4.08
N THR A 123 -1.62 -14.58 3.35
CA THR A 123 -2.01 -14.61 1.93
C THR A 123 -1.07 -15.43 1.06
N LEU A 124 0.24 -15.41 1.34
CA LEU A 124 1.23 -16.14 0.54
C LEU A 124 1.04 -17.67 0.56
N PHE A 125 0.32 -18.19 1.56
CA PHE A 125 -0.04 -19.60 1.69
C PHE A 125 -1.41 -19.92 1.07
N SER A 126 -2.18 -18.90 0.68
CA SER A 126 -3.44 -19.08 -0.04
C SER A 126 -3.17 -19.45 -1.50
N ILE A 127 -3.96 -20.39 -2.03
CA ILE A 127 -3.96 -20.70 -3.47
C ILE A 127 -4.38 -19.47 -4.31
N GLY A 128 -5.18 -18.57 -3.74
CA GLY A 128 -5.55 -17.30 -4.38
C GLY A 128 -4.35 -16.39 -4.68
N SER A 129 -3.26 -16.48 -3.91
CA SER A 129 -2.02 -15.73 -4.21
C SER A 129 -1.31 -16.21 -5.48
N ARG A 130 -1.67 -17.39 -6.00
CA ARG A 130 -1.12 -18.00 -7.23
C ARG A 130 -2.11 -17.98 -8.38
N LEU A 131 -3.38 -18.24 -8.10
CA LEU A 131 -4.44 -18.37 -9.11
C LEU A 131 -5.33 -17.12 -9.25
N GLY A 132 -5.09 -16.09 -8.43
CA GLY A 132 -5.84 -14.85 -8.48
C GLY A 132 -7.21 -14.93 -7.80
N ALA A 133 -8.10 -14.01 -8.17
CA ALA A 133 -9.44 -13.79 -7.64
C ALA A 133 -10.28 -15.08 -7.54
N TYR A 134 -10.14 -16.01 -8.50
CA TYR A 134 -10.89 -17.27 -8.51
C TYR A 134 -10.37 -18.33 -7.52
N GLY A 135 -9.20 -18.10 -6.91
CA GLY A 135 -8.62 -18.99 -5.89
C GLY A 135 -8.87 -18.54 -4.46
N PHE A 136 -9.46 -17.37 -4.24
CA PHE A 136 -9.86 -16.92 -2.91
C PHE A 136 -11.25 -17.44 -2.54
N HIS A 137 -11.51 -17.57 -1.24
CA HIS A 137 -12.84 -17.97 -0.77
C HIS A 137 -13.88 -16.92 -1.16
N PRO A 138 -15.07 -17.34 -1.68
CA PRO A 138 -16.15 -16.41 -1.96
C PRO A 138 -16.50 -15.59 -0.71
N GLY A 139 -16.57 -14.27 -0.87
CA GLY A 139 -16.84 -13.34 0.23
C GLY A 139 -15.63 -12.97 1.09
N ASP A 140 -14.46 -13.57 0.86
CA ASP A 140 -13.21 -13.28 1.56
C ASP A 140 -13.32 -13.34 3.10
N TYR A 141 -14.07 -14.33 3.61
CA TYR A 141 -14.33 -14.48 5.05
C TYR A 141 -13.09 -14.83 5.88
N ASP A 142 -12.04 -15.32 5.21
CA ASP A 142 -10.74 -15.62 5.83
C ASP A 142 -9.74 -14.48 5.65
N HIS A 143 -10.13 -13.36 5.03
CA HIS A 143 -9.33 -12.15 4.76
C HIS A 143 -8.10 -12.35 3.88
N LEU A 144 -7.91 -13.53 3.27
CA LEU A 144 -6.73 -13.80 2.43
C LEU A 144 -6.77 -13.04 1.11
N GLY A 145 -7.96 -12.62 0.65
CA GLY A 145 -8.19 -11.81 -0.55
C GLY A 145 -7.99 -10.30 -0.35
N GLY A 146 -7.67 -9.88 0.88
CA GLY A 146 -7.33 -8.49 1.16
C GLY A 146 -8.50 -7.54 0.96
N SER A 147 -9.73 -8.00 1.21
CA SER A 147 -10.92 -7.15 1.22
C SER A 147 -10.92 -6.23 2.45
N LEU A 148 -10.40 -6.70 3.58
CA LEU A 148 -10.31 -5.92 4.81
C LEU A 148 -9.11 -4.96 4.79
N ARG A 149 -9.37 -3.71 5.14
CA ARG A 149 -8.35 -2.71 5.47
C ARG A 149 -8.81 -1.94 6.71
N ILE A 150 -7.93 -1.83 7.69
CA ILE A 150 -8.24 -1.24 8.98
C ILE A 150 -7.93 0.25 8.91
N HIS A 151 -8.90 1.10 9.25
CA HIS A 151 -8.71 2.55 9.35
C HIS A 151 -8.11 2.91 10.71
N ASN A 152 -7.27 3.96 10.75
CA ASN A 152 -6.63 4.45 11.97
C ASN A 152 -5.87 3.34 12.73
N SER A 153 -5.30 2.39 12.00
CA SER A 153 -4.57 1.26 12.55
C SER A 153 -3.13 1.63 12.90
N VAL A 154 -2.57 0.88 13.84
CA VAL A 154 -1.14 0.88 14.16
C VAL A 154 -0.61 -0.52 13.89
N ASN A 155 0.38 -0.64 13.01
CA ASN A 155 1.03 -1.92 12.71
C ASN A 155 2.49 -1.84 13.14
N ARG A 156 3.00 -2.93 13.74
CA ARG A 156 4.41 -3.10 14.12
C ARG A 156 4.94 -4.42 13.59
N TYR A 157 6.05 -4.39 12.86
CA TYR A 157 6.68 -5.58 12.27
C TYR A 157 8.17 -5.41 12.00
#